data_AF-A3D2I9-F1
#
_entry.id   AF-A3D2I9-F1
#
_cell.length_a   1.000
_cell.length_b   1.000
_cell.length_c   1.000
_cell.angle_alpha   90.00
_cell.angle_beta   90.00
_cell.angle_gamma   90.00
#
_symmetry.space_group_name_H-M   'P 1'
#
loop_
_entity.id
_entity.type
_entity.pdbx_description
1 polymer ?
#
loop_
_entity_poly.entity_id
_entity_poly.type
_entity_poly.pdbx_seq_one_letter_code
_entity_poly.pdbx_strand_id
1 'polypeptide(L)'
;MSPLDQVLAAARSLEACGKVPSLALIKTRLGSSLPLPILIQGLQQFKSMPKADRERLAELQAISPTTEAAATNDTLTLILLAERLQIQQAYFERHAEQQKAEIMQLKNELLELKQRINLLESQGKTA
;
A
#
# COMPACT_ATOMS: atom_id res chain seq x y z
N MET A 1 -2.48 -1.44 -17.35
CA MET A 1 -1.26 -0.69 -16.97
C MET A 1 -1.45 -0.12 -15.58
N SER A 2 -0.69 -0.58 -14.58
CA SER A 2 -0.86 -0.09 -13.20
C SER A 2 -0.42 1.38 -13.08
N PRO A 3 -0.95 2.14 -12.10
CA PRO A 3 -0.54 3.52 -11.81
C PRO A 3 0.98 3.69 -11.65
N LEU A 4 1.65 2.69 -11.08
CA LEU A 4 3.09 2.70 -10.83
C LEU A 4 3.88 2.46 -12.13
N ASP A 5 3.41 1.57 -12.99
CA ASP A 5 4.03 1.30 -14.30
C ASP A 5 4.01 2.53 -15.20
N GLN A 6 2.94 3.33 -15.12
CA GLN A 6 2.83 4.59 -15.86
C GLN A 6 3.90 5.60 -15.40
N VAL A 7 4.19 5.65 -14.10
CA VAL A 7 5.24 6.50 -13.53
C VAL A 7 6.63 6.03 -13.96
N LEU A 8 6.87 4.72 -13.93
CA LEU A 8 8.14 4.12 -14.39
C LEU A 8 8.37 4.37 -15.88
N ALA A 9 7.34 4.16 -16.71
CA ALA A 9 7.39 4.45 -18.14
C ALA A 9 7.69 5.93 -18.41
N ALA A 10 7.04 6.85 -17.68
CA ALA A 10 7.26 8.30 -17.83
C ALA A 10 8.66 8.73 -17.37
N ALA A 11 9.14 8.24 -16.22
CA ALA A 11 10.48 8.52 -15.69
C ALA A 11 11.56 8.11 -16.70
N ARG A 12 11.32 6.98 -17.36
CA ARG A 12 12.23 6.44 -18.34
C ARG A 12 12.20 7.17 -19.68
N SER A 13 11.03 7.54 -20.19
CA SER A 13 10.93 8.37 -21.40
C SER A 13 11.65 9.71 -21.21
N LEU A 14 11.69 10.24 -19.97
CA LEU A 14 12.49 11.42 -19.64
C LEU A 14 14.00 11.13 -19.72
N GLU A 15 14.45 9.99 -19.17
CA GLU A 15 15.85 9.55 -19.24
C GLU A 15 16.31 9.30 -20.69
N ALA A 16 15.46 8.68 -21.52
CA ALA A 16 15.71 8.47 -22.95
C ALA A 16 15.80 9.79 -23.74
N CYS A 17 15.10 10.84 -23.31
CA CYS A 17 15.25 12.19 -23.85
C CYS A 17 16.48 12.93 -23.29
N GLY A 18 17.35 12.27 -22.52
CA GLY A 18 18.53 12.88 -21.88
C GLY A 18 18.21 13.79 -20.68
N LYS A 19 16.98 13.75 -20.16
CA LYS A 19 16.55 14.55 -19.00
C LYS A 19 16.56 13.70 -17.74
N VAL A 20 17.04 14.25 -16.63
CA VAL A 20 16.99 13.57 -15.33
C VAL A 20 15.53 13.54 -14.85
N PRO A 21 14.94 12.36 -14.59
CA PRO A 21 13.56 12.28 -14.13
C PRO A 21 13.41 12.93 -12.75
N SER A 22 12.53 13.92 -12.69
CA SER A 22 12.15 14.63 -11.47
C SER A 22 10.65 14.55 -11.26
N LEU A 23 10.22 14.75 -10.00
CA LEU A 23 8.80 14.70 -9.65
C LEU A 23 7.98 15.70 -10.48
N ALA A 24 8.52 16.89 -10.72
CA ALA A 24 7.89 17.91 -11.54
C ALA A 24 7.74 17.46 -13.00
N LEU A 25 8.81 16.91 -13.59
CA LEU A 25 8.79 16.47 -14.99
C LEU A 25 7.83 15.29 -15.20
N ILE A 26 7.80 14.33 -14.27
CA ILE A 26 6.83 13.22 -14.30
C ILE A 26 5.41 13.77 -14.17
N LYS A 27 5.16 14.68 -13.23
CA LYS A 27 3.85 15.31 -13.04
C LYS A 27 3.37 16.07 -14.27
N THR A 28 4.28 16.76 -14.99
CA THR A 28 3.92 17.43 -16.26
C THR A 28 3.59 16.46 -17.38
N ARG A 29 4.25 15.29 -17.41
CA ARG A 29 4.04 14.24 -18.44
C ARG A 29 2.75 13.44 -18.21
N LEU A 30 2.42 13.16 -16.95
CA LEU A 30 1.29 12.30 -16.53
C LEU A 30 0.03 13.10 -16.15
N GLY A 31 0.14 14.43 -16.01
CA GLY A 31 -0.94 15.31 -15.59
C GLY A 31 -1.32 15.14 -14.10
N SER A 32 -2.45 15.73 -13.70
CA SER A 32 -3.03 15.59 -12.35
C SER A 32 -3.74 14.25 -12.13
N SER A 33 -3.47 13.24 -12.96
CA SER A 33 -4.20 11.97 -12.96
C SER A 33 -3.82 11.03 -11.80
N LEU A 34 -2.70 11.27 -11.12
CA LEU A 34 -2.14 10.33 -10.15
C LEU A 34 -1.82 10.99 -8.80
N PRO A 35 -2.18 10.33 -7.67
CA PRO A 35 -1.83 10.77 -6.33
C PRO A 35 -0.31 10.96 -6.16
N LEU A 36 0.07 12.04 -5.47
CA LEU A 36 1.46 12.39 -5.17
C LEU A 36 2.27 11.23 -4.55
N PRO A 37 1.73 10.42 -3.60
CA PRO A 37 2.46 9.28 -3.05
C PRO A 37 2.89 8.25 -4.11
N ILE A 38 2.04 8.00 -5.11
CA ILE A 38 2.32 7.04 -6.20
C ILE A 38 3.42 7.57 -7.12
N LEU A 39 3.39 8.87 -7.43
CA LEU A 39 4.44 9.52 -8.21
C LEU A 39 5.81 9.44 -7.51
N ILE A 40 5.82 9.68 -6.18
CA ILE A 40 7.04 9.61 -5.36
C ILE A 40 7.57 8.18 -5.32
N GLN A 41 6.70 7.22 -5.05
CA GLN A 41 7.05 5.79 -4.99
C GLN A 41 7.65 5.31 -6.32
N GLY A 42 6.99 5.59 -7.45
CA GLY A 42 7.49 5.19 -8.76
C GLY A 42 8.81 5.87 -9.13
N LEU A 43 9.00 7.14 -8.78
CA LEU A 43 10.27 7.83 -9.00
C LEU A 43 11.41 7.26 -8.13
N GLN A 44 11.13 6.95 -6.88
CA GLN A 44 12.12 6.33 -5.98
C GLN A 44 12.52 4.94 -6.47
N GLN A 45 11.54 4.14 -6.90
CA GLN A 45 11.77 2.82 -7.49
C GLN A 45 12.60 2.91 -8.78
N PHE A 46 12.31 3.87 -9.65
CA PHE A 46 13.10 4.08 -10.86
C PHE A 46 14.56 4.43 -10.52
N LYS A 47 14.78 5.26 -9.50
CA LYS A 47 16.12 5.65 -9.05
C LYS A 47 16.89 4.52 -8.39
N SER A 48 16.21 3.64 -7.65
CA SER A 48 16.84 2.48 -7.00
C SER A 48 17.11 1.31 -7.95
N MET A 49 16.46 1.28 -9.13
CA MET A 49 16.75 0.28 -10.16
C MET A 49 18.14 0.47 -10.77
N PRO A 50 18.95 -0.60 -10.90
CA PRO A 50 20.22 -0.57 -11.62
C PRO A 50 19.98 -0.34 -13.12
N LYS A 51 20.95 0.32 -13.78
CA LYS A 51 20.81 0.75 -15.18
C LYS A 51 20.46 -0.39 -16.15
N ALA A 52 20.97 -1.59 -15.90
CA ALA A 52 20.66 -2.80 -16.68
C ALA A 52 19.17 -3.17 -16.69
N ASP A 53 18.45 -2.94 -15.58
CA ASP A 53 17.02 -3.23 -15.49
C ASP A 53 16.17 -2.08 -16.07
N ARG A 54 16.71 -0.85 -16.11
CA ARG A 54 16.06 0.29 -16.80
C ARG A 54 16.05 0.12 -18.32
N GLU A 55 17.05 -0.57 -18.86
CA GLU A 55 17.14 -0.92 -20.27
C GLU A 55 16.13 -2.01 -20.65
N ARG A 56 15.91 -3.02 -19.79
CA ARG A 56 14.89 -4.07 -20.00
C ARG A 56 13.46 -3.57 -20.10
N LEU A 57 13.14 -2.43 -19.48
CA LEU A 57 11.86 -1.76 -19.71
C LEU A 57 11.68 -1.35 -21.20
N ALA A 58 12.71 -1.42 -22.07
CA ALA A 58 12.72 -1.02 -23.52
C ALA A 58 11.85 -1.94 -24.32
N GLU A 59 12.02 -3.22 -24.01
CA GLU A 59 11.43 -4.31 -24.76
C GLU A 59 9.92 -4.32 -24.57
N LEU A 60 9.40 -3.74 -23.48
CA LEU A 60 7.96 -3.61 -23.23
C LEU A 60 7.28 -2.44 -23.97
N GLN A 61 8.03 -1.47 -24.52
CA GLN A 61 7.43 -0.35 -25.28
C GLN A 61 7.50 -0.53 -26.80
N ALA A 62 8.32 -1.45 -27.30
CA ALA A 62 8.50 -1.66 -28.74
C ALA A 62 7.45 -2.59 -29.38
N ILE A 63 6.56 -3.20 -28.59
CA ILE A 63 5.64 -4.24 -29.08
C ILE A 63 4.19 -3.82 -28.84
N SER A 64 3.59 -3.23 -29.86
CA SER A 64 2.19 -3.44 -30.19
C SER A 64 2.11 -3.35 -31.71
N PRO A 65 1.51 -4.33 -32.41
CA PRO A 65 0.22 -4.91 -32.04
C PRO A 65 0.09 -6.45 -32.18
N THR A 66 -1.06 -6.96 -31.75
CA THR A 66 -1.79 -8.18 -32.23
C THR A 66 -1.62 -9.49 -31.42
N THR A 67 -2.59 -9.70 -30.51
CA THR A 67 -3.50 -10.88 -30.46
C THR A 67 -3.11 -12.17 -29.70
N GLU A 68 -3.85 -12.38 -28.60
CA GLU A 68 -4.49 -13.63 -28.10
C GLU A 68 -3.82 -14.65 -27.16
N ALA A 69 -2.53 -14.57 -26.80
CA ALA A 69 -1.96 -15.59 -25.90
C ALA A 69 -1.87 -15.20 -24.39
N ALA A 70 -2.14 -13.95 -23.99
CA ALA A 70 -1.83 -13.46 -22.64
C ALA A 70 -2.99 -13.49 -21.61
N ALA A 71 -4.24 -13.64 -22.06
CA ALA A 71 -5.41 -13.41 -21.20
C ALA A 71 -5.56 -14.40 -20.03
N THR A 72 -5.07 -15.64 -20.16
CA THR A 72 -5.18 -16.66 -19.11
C THR A 72 -4.19 -16.43 -17.96
N ASN A 73 -2.96 -16.02 -18.25
CA ASN A 73 -1.96 -15.69 -17.22
C ASN A 73 -2.33 -14.42 -16.45
N ASP A 74 -2.92 -13.43 -17.13
CA ASP A 74 -3.43 -12.22 -16.47
C ASP A 74 -4.62 -12.53 -15.56
N THR A 75 -5.49 -13.47 -15.95
CA THR A 75 -6.62 -13.89 -15.09
C THR A 75 -6.15 -14.67 -13.87
N LEU A 76 -5.19 -15.58 -14.02
CA LEU A 76 -4.61 -16.35 -12.92
C LEU A 76 -3.84 -15.46 -11.93
N THR A 77 -3.11 -14.46 -12.43
CA THR A 77 -2.42 -13.48 -11.57
C THR A 77 -3.39 -12.56 -10.84
N LEU A 78 -4.53 -12.19 -11.46
CA LEU A 78 -5.58 -11.42 -10.81
C LEU A 78 -6.25 -12.21 -9.67
N ILE A 79 -6.53 -13.50 -9.90
CA ILE A 79 -7.11 -14.40 -8.88
C ILE A 79 -6.17 -14.54 -7.69
N LEU A 80 -4.88 -14.77 -7.93
CA LEU A 80 -3.87 -14.86 -6.86
C LEU A 80 -3.77 -13.56 -6.04
N LEU A 81 -3.85 -12.40 -6.70
CA LEU A 81 -3.87 -11.11 -6.02
C LEU A 81 -5.15 -10.92 -5.20
N ALA A 82 -6.30 -11.33 -5.72
CA ALA A 82 -7.57 -11.27 -5.02
C ALA A 82 -7.55 -12.14 -3.75
N GLU A 83 -7.05 -13.37 -3.83
CA GLU A 83 -6.87 -14.25 -2.66
C GLU A 83 -5.93 -13.63 -1.63
N ARG A 84 -4.79 -13.07 -2.07
CA ARG A 84 -3.86 -12.40 -1.15
C ARG A 84 -4.51 -11.23 -0.42
N LEU A 85 -5.31 -10.43 -1.11
CA LEU A 85 -6.05 -9.32 -0.50
C LEU A 85 -7.11 -9.81 0.49
N GLN A 86 -7.84 -10.88 0.17
CA GLN A 86 -8.82 -11.47 1.08
C GLN A 86 -8.16 -12.00 2.36
N ILE A 87 -7.03 -12.71 2.24
CA ILE A 87 -6.27 -13.19 3.40
C ILE A 87 -5.80 -12.01 4.26
N GLN A 88 -5.32 -10.94 3.63
CA GLN A 88 -4.88 -9.74 4.35
C GLN A 88 -6.03 -9.04 5.08
N GLN A 89 -7.20 -8.94 4.46
CA GLN A 89 -8.41 -8.38 5.08
C GLN A 89 -8.83 -9.21 6.30
N ALA A 90 -8.93 -10.52 6.15
CA ALA A 90 -9.28 -11.42 7.24
C ALA A 90 -8.28 -11.35 8.42
N TYR A 91 -6.99 -11.18 8.12
CA TYR A 91 -5.97 -10.97 9.14
C TYR A 91 -6.20 -9.68 9.94
N PHE A 92 -6.46 -8.56 9.24
CA PHE A 92 -6.74 -7.29 9.90
C PHE A 92 -8.04 -7.30 10.70
N GLU A 93 -9.09 -7.94 10.18
CA GLU A 93 -10.36 -8.11 10.90
C GLU A 93 -10.17 -8.88 12.20
N ARG A 94 -9.47 -10.02 12.18
CA ARG A 94 -9.16 -10.78 13.40
C ARG A 94 -8.36 -9.96 14.40
N HIS A 95 -7.37 -9.21 13.92
CA HIS A 95 -6.56 -8.35 14.80
C HIS A 95 -7.41 -7.24 15.44
N ALA A 96 -8.32 -6.63 14.67
CA ALA A 96 -9.24 -5.63 15.18
C ALA A 96 -10.23 -6.20 16.21
N GLU A 97 -10.74 -7.41 15.97
CA GLU A 97 -11.61 -8.12 16.92
C GLU A 97 -10.87 -8.46 18.21
N GLN A 98 -9.64 -8.94 18.12
CA GLN A 98 -8.82 -9.23 19.30
C GLN A 98 -8.58 -7.96 20.13
N GLN A 99 -8.17 -6.86 19.49
CA GLN A 99 -7.97 -5.58 20.18
C GLN A 99 -9.26 -5.09 20.84
N LYS A 100 -10.41 -5.25 20.18
CA LYS A 100 -11.71 -4.88 20.74
C LYS A 100 -12.04 -5.71 21.98
N ALA A 101 -11.74 -7.00 21.98
CA ALA A 101 -11.92 -7.88 23.13
C ALA A 101 -11.01 -7.50 24.30
N GLU A 102 -9.72 -7.24 24.05
CA GLU A 102 -8.78 -6.78 25.06
C GLU A 102 -9.22 -5.44 25.69
N ILE A 103 -9.67 -4.49 24.86
CA ILE A 103 -10.21 -3.21 25.35
C ILE A 103 -11.45 -3.43 26.23
N MET A 104 -12.32 -4.37 25.88
CA MET A 104 -13.50 -4.68 26.68
C MET A 104 -13.11 -5.30 28.03
N GLN A 105 -12.13 -6.20 28.05
CA GLN A 105 -11.63 -6.81 29.28
C GLN A 105 -10.99 -5.75 30.20
N LEU A 106 -10.08 -4.92 29.67
CA LEU A 106 -9.44 -3.85 30.43
C LEU A 106 -10.46 -2.84 30.99
N LYS A 107 -11.52 -2.54 30.22
CA LYS A 107 -12.61 -1.70 30.71
C LYS A 107 -13.35 -2.33 31.88
N ASN A 108 -13.59 -3.63 31.85
CA ASN A 108 -14.24 -4.34 32.95
C ASN A 108 -13.35 -4.37 34.20
N GLU A 109 -12.07 -4.70 34.04
CA GLU A 109 -11.09 -4.67 35.15
C GLU A 109 -11.00 -3.27 35.77
N LEU A 110 -10.97 -2.21 34.97
CA LEU A 110 -11.01 -0.83 35.45
C LEU A 110 -12.28 -0.49 36.24
N LEU A 111 -13.42 -1.03 35.82
CA LEU A 111 -14.68 -0.83 36.52
C LEU A 111 -14.66 -1.51 37.89
N GLU A 112 -14.20 -2.76 37.95
CA GLU A 112 -14.05 -3.53 39.20
C GLU A 112 -13.07 -2.85 40.17
N LEU A 113 -11.92 -2.39 39.67
CA LEU A 113 -10.94 -1.63 40.45
C LEU A 113 -11.56 -0.34 41.01
N LYS A 114 -12.29 0.43 40.19
CA LYS A 114 -12.99 1.64 40.66
C LYS A 114 -14.02 1.34 41.74
N GLN A 115 -14.78 0.26 41.60
CA GLN A 115 -15.73 -0.17 42.64
C GLN A 115 -15.02 -0.54 43.94
N ARG A 116 -13.90 -1.28 43.85
CA ARG A 116 -13.09 -1.66 45.01
C ARG A 116 -12.52 -0.44 45.74
N ILE A 117 -12.01 0.55 44.99
CA ILE A 117 -11.51 1.81 45.54
C ILE A 117 -12.63 2.56 46.25
N ASN A 118 -13.80 2.72 45.63
CA ASN A 118 -14.95 3.38 46.26
C ASN A 118 -15.39 2.69 47.57
N LEU A 119 -15.34 1.35 47.63
CA LEU A 119 -15.64 0.60 48.84
C LEU A 119 -14.61 0.88 49.95
N LEU A 120 -13.32 0.85 49.62
CA LEU A 120 -12.25 1.16 50.57
C LEU A 120 -12.31 2.62 51.04
N GLU A 121 -12.62 3.56 50.15
CA GLU A 121 -12.82 4.98 50.51
C GLU A 121 -14.01 5.19 51.44
N SER A 122 -15.11 4.45 51.27
CA SER A 122 -16.26 4.54 52.17
C SER A 122 -15.97 3.92 53.54
N GLN A 123 -15.25 2.80 53.58
CA GLN A 123 -14.80 2.17 54.84
C GLN A 123 -13.78 3.01 55.62
N GLY A 124 -12.85 3.67 54.92
CA GLY A 124 -11.85 4.55 55.55
C GLY A 124 -12.43 5.87 56.08
N LYS A 125 -13.60 6.32 55.59
CA LYS A 125 -14.31 7.50 56.12
C LYS A 125 -15.12 7.21 57.38
N THR A 126 -15.36 5.93 57.69
CA THR A 126 -16.17 5.49 58.85
C THR A 126 -15.34 5.06 60.06
N ALA A 127 -14.01 5.07 59.96
CA ALA A 127 -13.06 4.77 61.04
C ALA A 127 -12.43 6.07 61.56
#